data_AF-A0A182RTX2-F1
#
_entry.id   AF-A0A182RTX2-F1
#
_cell.length_a   1.000
_cell.length_b   1.000
_cell.length_c   1.000
_cell.angle_alpha   90.00
_cell.angle_beta   90.00
_cell.angle_gamma   90.00
#
_symmetry.space_group_name_H-M   'P 1'
#
loop_
_entity.id
_entity.type
_entity.pdbx_description
1 polymer ?
#
loop_
_entity_poly.entity_id
_entity_poly.type
_entity_poly.pdbx_seq_one_letter_code
_entity_poly.pdbx_strand_id
1 'polypeptide(L)'
;MAKIRIELSPSGGVSWHTYVGAVPDFGVDVSIRGSVVVQGAAIRIEQRFAELTEHMNFELVSSYDKLTFLRDQFSFLAQNLTSIGTVFASALNTATRSNSSVSGTFELVIHSLAQLQTLQEGQIAGIVTEIYNLVGQPIRAQLQDSFSTIFASVQNLYGAVIQLIAAIQTSNDLATIDVAFVYLLNRAVYVLRANVLPLNYTISSTSRNIREVDAFLRRFSRSLQSGENMVINEVRRFQRQVGLLTNATLHVASCSRREVNDLGMSAAPLLQMLCDSSSEECPLQTAVESAVDLTTTEFDRVMAAVRRHFYHLATDSVFVEEIEDKYNDIYDLGVLLADLTIISRPYSLYCFNKFAKLVEQLIPRLTDGFNVCFRHELTRLSSLQNSLVNMFTTLVYDVEDVVEHLQLCTMLHEQSLCVSEIAELYGHLATHLEEKLDVIEKFSLAETNASYDRLQLCAFQTSVTVLFVNLQQLTADIETCREVGPHLLDSTMF
;
A
#
# COMPACT_ATOMS: atom_id res chain seq x y z
N MET A 1 -7.69 -59.29 22.99
CA MET A 1 -7.53 -60.03 24.26
C MET A 1 -8.62 -61.09 24.32
N ALA A 2 -8.28 -62.38 24.23
CA ALA A 2 -9.27 -63.46 24.33
C ALA A 2 -9.66 -63.70 25.80
N LYS A 3 -10.96 -63.80 26.09
CA LYS A 3 -11.48 -64.16 27.42
C LYS A 3 -11.88 -65.64 27.38
N ILE A 4 -11.22 -66.46 28.21
CA ILE A 4 -11.53 -67.89 28.35
C ILE A 4 -12.52 -68.04 29.53
N ARG A 5 -13.67 -68.68 29.30
CA ARG A 5 -14.59 -69.12 30.35
C ARG A 5 -14.47 -70.63 30.49
N ILE A 6 -14.22 -71.12 31.70
CA ILE A 6 -14.12 -72.55 32.03
C ILE A 6 -15.43 -72.95 32.69
N GLU A 7 -16.16 -73.90 32.10
CA GLU A 7 -17.28 -74.60 32.75
C GLU A 7 -16.85 -76.04 33.07
N LEU A 8 -16.95 -76.41 34.34
CA LEU A 8 -16.62 -77.75 34.84
C LEU A 8 -17.88 -78.62 34.83
N SER A 9 -17.87 -79.69 34.03
CA SER A 9 -18.86 -80.77 34.09
C SER A 9 -18.40 -81.87 35.07
N PRO A 10 -19.30 -82.58 35.78
CA PRO A 10 -18.93 -83.56 36.81
C PRO A 10 -18.27 -84.85 36.30
N SER A 11 -18.05 -85.00 34.99
CA SER A 11 -17.44 -86.18 34.39
C SER A 11 -16.26 -85.82 33.49
N GLY A 12 -15.16 -85.39 34.09
CA GLY A 12 -13.76 -85.69 33.68
C GLY A 12 -13.25 -85.41 32.26
N GLY A 13 -14.01 -84.78 31.37
CA GLY A 13 -13.59 -84.45 30.01
C GLY A 13 -13.48 -82.94 29.80
N VAL A 14 -12.26 -82.41 29.68
CA VAL A 14 -12.02 -81.02 29.23
C VAL A 14 -12.17 -80.97 27.72
N SER A 15 -13.33 -80.49 27.24
CA SER A 15 -13.50 -80.09 25.83
C SER A 15 -12.98 -78.65 25.67
N TRP A 16 -11.90 -78.47 24.90
CA TRP A 16 -11.39 -77.16 24.53
C TRP A 16 -12.19 -76.61 23.35
N HIS A 17 -13.33 -75.98 23.62
CA HIS A 17 -13.91 -75.06 22.65
C HIS A 17 -13.22 -73.70 22.78
N THR A 18 -12.18 -73.47 21.97
CA THR A 18 -11.69 -72.12 21.70
C THR A 18 -12.75 -71.37 20.91
N TYR A 19 -13.69 -70.73 21.60
CA TYR A 19 -14.44 -69.62 21.01
C TYR A 19 -13.48 -68.45 20.86
N VAL A 20 -12.79 -68.38 19.72
CA VAL A 20 -12.32 -67.10 19.20
C VAL A 20 -13.60 -66.35 18.88
N GLY A 21 -14.04 -65.47 19.77
CA GLY A 21 -15.14 -64.56 19.50
C GLY A 21 -14.82 -63.84 18.21
N ALA A 22 -15.57 -64.14 17.15
CA ALA A 22 -15.43 -63.44 15.89
C ALA A 22 -15.55 -61.95 16.16
N VAL A 23 -14.59 -61.16 15.68
CA VAL A 23 -14.74 -59.71 15.60
C VAL A 23 -15.62 -59.48 14.37
N PRO A 24 -16.85 -58.98 14.53
CA PRO A 24 -17.71 -58.77 13.38
C PRO A 24 -17.17 -57.66 12.48
N ASP A 25 -17.10 -57.92 11.19
CA ASP A 25 -16.60 -56.99 10.19
C ASP A 25 -17.59 -56.91 9.02
N PHE A 26 -17.75 -55.73 8.41
CA PHE A 26 -18.50 -55.54 7.16
C PHE A 26 -19.96 -56.05 7.16
N GLY A 27 -20.61 -56.03 8.32
CA GLY A 27 -22.02 -56.39 8.46
C GLY A 27 -22.28 -57.88 8.59
N VAL A 28 -21.26 -58.68 8.94
CA VAL A 28 -21.38 -60.11 9.23
C VAL A 28 -20.78 -60.44 10.61
N ASP A 29 -21.30 -61.48 11.26
CA ASP A 29 -20.85 -61.95 12.59
C ASP A 29 -19.54 -62.76 12.55
N VAL A 30 -18.75 -62.63 11.48
CA VAL A 30 -17.43 -63.24 11.33
C VAL A 30 -16.37 -62.18 11.05
N SER A 31 -15.10 -62.47 11.40
CA SER A 31 -14.00 -61.59 11.03
C SER A 31 -13.55 -61.86 9.59
N ILE A 32 -13.50 -60.82 8.79
CA ILE A 32 -13.01 -60.88 7.40
C ILE A 32 -11.54 -60.50 7.39
N ARG A 33 -10.68 -61.40 6.89
CA ARG A 33 -9.23 -61.20 6.86
C ARG A 33 -8.87 -59.91 6.12
N GLY A 34 -8.20 -58.99 6.82
CA GLY A 34 -7.74 -57.71 6.25
C GLY A 34 -8.64 -56.50 6.56
N SER A 35 -9.77 -56.68 7.25
CA SER A 35 -10.66 -55.59 7.72
C SER A 35 -9.92 -54.49 8.49
N VAL A 36 -8.99 -54.86 9.38
CA VAL A 36 -8.14 -53.94 10.16
C VAL A 36 -7.26 -53.05 9.27
N VAL A 37 -6.82 -53.54 8.10
CA VAL A 37 -6.02 -52.75 7.17
C VAL A 37 -6.88 -51.68 6.50
N VAL A 38 -8.10 -52.04 6.09
CA VAL A 38 -9.10 -51.10 5.56
C VAL A 38 -9.46 -50.05 6.60
N GLN A 39 -9.61 -50.44 7.86
CA GLN A 39 -9.84 -49.51 8.97
C GLN A 39 -8.72 -48.49 9.11
N GLY A 40 -7.46 -48.93 9.09
CA GLY A 40 -6.32 -48.03 9.12
C GLY A 40 -6.26 -47.10 7.90
N ALA A 41 -6.66 -47.59 6.72
CA ALA A 41 -6.76 -46.76 5.52
C ALA A 41 -7.89 -45.72 5.63
N ALA A 42 -9.03 -46.08 6.20
CA ALA A 42 -10.17 -45.20 6.48
C ALA A 42 -9.77 -44.04 7.41
N ILE A 43 -9.08 -44.32 8.51
CA ILE A 43 -8.58 -43.27 9.43
C ILE A 43 -7.60 -42.34 8.71
N ARG A 44 -6.69 -42.89 7.89
CA ARG A 44 -5.68 -42.10 7.16
C ARG A 44 -6.25 -41.22 6.06
N ILE A 45 -7.34 -41.64 5.41
CA ILE A 45 -8.02 -40.81 4.42
C ILE A 45 -8.90 -39.74 5.08
N GLU A 46 -9.50 -40.04 6.24
CA GLU A 46 -10.21 -39.05 7.06
C GLU A 46 -9.32 -37.87 7.41
N GLN A 47 -8.11 -38.15 7.94
CA GLN A 47 -7.10 -37.13 8.23
C GLN A 47 -6.74 -36.31 6.98
N ARG A 48 -6.59 -36.97 5.84
CA ARG A 48 -6.24 -36.30 4.57
C ARG A 48 -7.31 -35.33 4.10
N PHE A 49 -8.59 -35.65 4.30
CA PHE A 49 -9.67 -34.72 4.00
C PHE A 49 -9.72 -33.57 5.01
N ALA A 50 -9.54 -33.84 6.31
CA ALA A 50 -9.54 -32.81 7.35
C ALA A 50 -8.48 -31.72 7.12
N GLU A 51 -7.27 -32.11 6.69
CA GLU A 51 -6.15 -31.20 6.40
C GLU A 51 -6.51 -30.09 5.37
N LEU A 52 -7.47 -30.31 4.46
CA LEU A 52 -7.80 -29.35 3.40
C LEU A 52 -8.27 -28.00 3.95
N THR A 53 -9.01 -28.01 5.07
CA THR A 53 -9.56 -26.77 5.67
C THR A 53 -8.56 -25.97 6.48
N GLU A 54 -7.52 -26.62 7.02
CA GLU A 54 -6.52 -25.97 7.88
C GLU A 54 -5.76 -24.86 7.14
N HIS A 55 -5.54 -25.03 5.84
CA HIS A 55 -4.79 -24.09 5.03
C HIS A 55 -5.49 -22.74 4.86
N MET A 56 -6.82 -22.69 4.88
CA MET A 56 -7.60 -21.46 4.63
C MET A 56 -8.11 -20.78 5.89
N ASN A 57 -7.76 -21.29 7.07
CA ASN A 57 -8.11 -20.69 8.35
C ASN A 57 -7.18 -19.50 8.69
N PHE A 58 -7.48 -18.33 8.14
CA PHE A 58 -6.80 -17.08 8.48
C PHE A 58 -7.62 -15.82 8.14
N GLU A 59 -7.29 -14.75 8.84
CA GLU A 59 -7.81 -13.42 8.60
C GLU A 59 -6.89 -12.62 7.67
N LEU A 60 -7.51 -11.82 6.80
CA LEU A 60 -6.81 -10.87 5.94
C LEU A 60 -6.71 -9.53 6.65
N VAL A 61 -5.58 -8.86 6.49
CA VAL A 61 -5.29 -7.56 7.14
C VAL A 61 -5.41 -6.42 6.14
N SER A 62 -5.19 -6.68 4.84
CA SER A 62 -5.44 -5.73 3.77
C SER A 62 -6.93 -5.66 3.43
N SER A 63 -7.38 -4.50 2.93
CA SER A 63 -8.74 -4.29 2.45
C SER A 63 -8.89 -4.66 0.96
N TYR A 64 -8.07 -5.58 0.46
CA TYR A 64 -8.07 -5.91 -0.97
C TYR A 64 -9.09 -7.03 -1.25
N ASP A 65 -10.26 -6.63 -1.73
CA ASP A 65 -11.43 -7.50 -1.91
C ASP A 65 -11.14 -8.78 -2.69
N LYS A 66 -10.27 -8.71 -3.71
CA LYS A 66 -9.91 -9.87 -4.53
C LYS A 66 -9.29 -11.00 -3.70
N LEU A 67 -8.48 -10.68 -2.67
CA LEU A 67 -7.93 -11.68 -1.75
C LEU A 67 -9.02 -12.30 -0.89
N THR A 68 -9.97 -11.49 -0.41
CA THR A 68 -11.12 -11.94 0.37
C THR A 68 -11.96 -12.92 -0.43
N PHE A 69 -12.37 -12.53 -1.65
CA PHE A 69 -13.14 -13.39 -2.55
C PHE A 69 -12.40 -14.69 -2.85
N LEU A 70 -11.11 -14.64 -3.16
CA LEU A 70 -10.33 -15.84 -3.47
C LEU A 70 -10.21 -16.78 -2.26
N ARG A 71 -9.90 -16.25 -1.07
CA ARG A 71 -9.84 -17.03 0.17
C ARG A 71 -11.17 -17.72 0.44
N ASP A 72 -12.28 -17.01 0.27
CA ASP A 72 -13.62 -17.53 0.56
C ASP A 72 -13.98 -18.65 -0.43
N GLN A 73 -13.71 -18.49 -1.73
CA GLN A 73 -13.92 -19.55 -2.72
C GLN A 73 -13.12 -20.83 -2.42
N PHE A 74 -11.84 -20.69 -2.07
CA PHE A 74 -11.02 -21.82 -1.66
C PHE A 74 -11.47 -22.44 -0.32
N SER A 75 -11.97 -21.64 0.60
CA SER A 75 -12.54 -22.11 1.86
C SER A 75 -13.79 -22.95 1.63
N PHE A 76 -14.72 -22.47 0.79
CA PHE A 76 -15.91 -23.23 0.41
C PHE A 76 -15.56 -24.55 -0.28
N LEU A 77 -14.57 -24.52 -1.19
CA LEU A 77 -14.07 -25.72 -1.86
C LEU A 77 -13.53 -26.75 -0.85
N ALA A 78 -12.66 -26.30 0.06
CA ALA A 78 -12.08 -27.16 1.08
C ALA A 78 -13.14 -27.73 2.03
N GLN A 79 -14.09 -26.91 2.48
CA GLN A 79 -15.15 -27.31 3.41
C GLN A 79 -16.10 -28.35 2.79
N ASN A 80 -16.53 -28.16 1.54
CA ASN A 80 -17.43 -29.11 0.86
C ASN A 80 -16.79 -30.50 0.73
N LEU A 81 -15.52 -30.56 0.31
CA LEU A 81 -14.80 -31.84 0.21
C LEU A 81 -14.52 -32.47 1.56
N THR A 82 -14.14 -31.67 2.54
CA THR A 82 -13.83 -32.15 3.89
C THR A 82 -15.07 -32.74 4.54
N SER A 83 -16.20 -32.05 4.44
CA SER A 83 -17.49 -32.51 4.98
C SER A 83 -17.87 -33.89 4.43
N ILE A 84 -17.91 -34.05 3.11
CA ILE A 84 -18.34 -35.32 2.51
C ILE A 84 -17.26 -36.41 2.68
N GLY A 85 -15.98 -36.06 2.50
CA GLY A 85 -14.87 -36.99 2.58
C GLY A 85 -14.66 -37.58 3.98
N THR A 86 -14.85 -36.80 5.03
CA THR A 86 -14.77 -37.29 6.42
C THR A 86 -15.97 -38.16 6.79
N VAL A 87 -17.17 -37.83 6.32
CA VAL A 87 -18.36 -38.69 6.49
C VAL A 87 -18.13 -40.04 5.80
N PHE A 88 -17.63 -40.05 4.56
CA PHE A 88 -17.25 -41.28 3.87
C PHE A 88 -16.24 -42.11 4.67
N ALA A 89 -15.16 -41.48 5.12
CA ALA A 89 -14.08 -42.16 5.82
C ALA A 89 -14.55 -42.74 7.16
N SER A 90 -15.37 -42.01 7.90
CA SER A 90 -16.00 -42.44 9.15
C SER A 90 -17.00 -43.60 8.93
N ALA A 91 -17.81 -43.53 7.87
CA ALA A 91 -18.71 -44.61 7.48
C ALA A 91 -17.93 -45.88 7.14
N LEU A 92 -16.83 -45.77 6.39
CA LEU A 92 -15.97 -46.92 6.07
C LEU A 92 -15.29 -47.49 7.32
N ASN A 93 -14.78 -46.65 8.21
CA ASN A 93 -14.20 -47.07 9.49
C ASN A 93 -15.24 -47.83 10.33
N THR A 94 -16.47 -47.32 10.41
CA THR A 94 -17.59 -47.98 11.10
C THR A 94 -17.95 -49.32 10.44
N ALA A 95 -17.95 -49.37 9.11
CA ALA A 95 -18.25 -50.59 8.36
C ALA A 95 -17.28 -51.74 8.69
N THR A 96 -16.00 -51.43 8.97
CA THR A 96 -15.00 -52.44 9.35
C THR A 96 -15.21 -53.05 10.74
N ARG A 97 -16.23 -52.63 11.50
CA ARG A 97 -16.54 -53.13 12.86
C ARG A 97 -18.03 -53.49 13.05
N SER A 98 -18.82 -53.42 11.97
CA SER A 98 -20.28 -53.55 12.03
C SER A 98 -20.70 -55.01 11.93
N ASN A 99 -21.74 -55.38 12.67
CA ASN A 99 -22.39 -56.69 12.66
C ASN A 99 -23.89 -56.64 12.30
N SER A 100 -24.38 -55.49 11.83
CA SER A 100 -25.82 -55.24 11.70
C SER A 100 -26.44 -56.03 10.54
N SER A 101 -25.98 -55.74 9.33
CA SER A 101 -26.27 -56.44 8.07
C SER A 101 -25.36 -55.86 6.98
N VAL A 102 -25.06 -56.62 5.93
CA VAL A 102 -24.26 -56.11 4.80
C VAL A 102 -24.91 -54.87 4.17
N SER A 103 -26.23 -54.90 3.95
CA SER A 103 -26.97 -53.77 3.36
C SER A 103 -26.89 -52.52 4.22
N GLY A 104 -27.23 -52.62 5.52
CA GLY A 104 -27.22 -51.47 6.43
C GLY A 104 -25.80 -50.96 6.73
N THR A 105 -24.79 -51.83 6.66
CA THR A 105 -23.40 -51.46 6.91
C THR A 105 -22.80 -50.60 5.80
N PHE A 106 -23.12 -50.90 4.54
CA PHE A 106 -22.54 -50.19 3.40
C PHE A 106 -23.42 -49.06 2.84
N GLU A 107 -24.66 -48.92 3.29
CA GLU A 107 -25.58 -47.87 2.82
C GLU A 107 -24.97 -46.47 2.93
N LEU A 108 -24.44 -46.10 4.10
CA LEU A 108 -23.78 -44.80 4.31
C LEU A 108 -22.50 -44.66 3.48
N VAL A 109 -21.72 -45.73 3.31
CA VAL A 109 -20.49 -45.73 2.48
C VAL A 109 -20.83 -45.44 1.02
N ILE A 110 -21.81 -46.14 0.47
CA ILE A 110 -22.30 -45.97 -0.90
C ILE A 110 -22.88 -44.57 -1.08
N HIS A 111 -23.68 -44.10 -0.13
CA HIS A 111 -24.29 -42.77 -0.19
C HIS A 111 -23.24 -41.66 -0.23
N SER A 112 -22.23 -41.68 0.66
CA SER A 112 -21.18 -40.67 0.67
C SER A 112 -20.28 -40.72 -0.56
N LEU A 113 -20.01 -41.91 -1.13
CA LEU A 113 -19.30 -42.03 -2.41
C LEU A 113 -20.11 -41.44 -3.56
N ALA A 114 -21.42 -41.69 -3.61
CA ALA A 114 -22.30 -41.07 -4.60
C ALA A 114 -22.33 -39.54 -4.47
N GLN A 115 -22.38 -39.02 -3.24
CA GLN A 115 -22.28 -37.58 -2.99
C GLN A 115 -20.94 -37.00 -3.50
N LEU A 116 -19.81 -37.66 -3.23
CA LEU A 116 -18.50 -37.25 -3.76
C LEU A 116 -18.47 -37.22 -5.29
N GLN A 117 -19.15 -38.16 -5.97
CA GLN A 117 -19.27 -38.17 -7.43
C GLN A 117 -20.08 -36.97 -7.93
N THR A 118 -21.22 -36.69 -7.31
CA THR A 118 -22.10 -35.57 -7.72
C THR A 118 -21.54 -34.18 -7.37
N LEU A 119 -20.63 -34.08 -6.40
CA LEU A 119 -20.02 -32.82 -5.97
C LEU A 119 -19.28 -32.12 -7.12
N GLN A 120 -18.64 -32.90 -8.01
CA GLN A 120 -17.92 -32.36 -9.16
C GLN A 120 -18.85 -31.68 -10.17
N GLU A 121 -20.01 -32.27 -10.44
CA GLU A 121 -20.96 -31.82 -11.47
C GLU A 121 -21.81 -30.63 -11.01
N GLY A 122 -22.08 -30.52 -9.71
CA GLY A 122 -22.92 -29.45 -9.15
C GLY A 122 -22.12 -28.27 -8.59
N GLN A 123 -21.49 -28.46 -7.44
CA GLN A 123 -21.00 -27.36 -6.60
C GLN A 123 -19.59 -26.91 -6.97
N ILE A 124 -18.70 -27.84 -7.31
CA ILE A 124 -17.30 -27.52 -7.62
C ILE A 124 -17.17 -26.75 -8.93
N ALA A 125 -18.00 -27.08 -9.94
CA ALA A 125 -17.94 -26.41 -11.24
C ALA A 125 -18.16 -24.89 -11.15
N GLY A 126 -19.11 -24.46 -10.31
CA GLY A 126 -19.36 -23.04 -10.02
C GLY A 126 -18.17 -22.38 -9.33
N ILE A 127 -17.66 -22.98 -8.26
CA ILE A 127 -16.52 -22.45 -7.50
C ILE A 127 -15.26 -22.34 -8.38
N VAL A 128 -14.97 -23.36 -9.20
CA VAL A 128 -13.83 -23.35 -10.12
C VAL A 128 -13.98 -22.28 -11.19
N THR A 129 -15.21 -21.97 -11.61
CA THR A 129 -15.50 -20.88 -12.56
C THR A 129 -15.26 -19.52 -11.91
N GLU A 130 -15.68 -19.32 -10.66
CA GLU A 130 -15.40 -18.08 -9.93
C GLU A 130 -13.89 -17.89 -9.68
N ILE A 131 -13.18 -18.94 -9.29
CA ILE A 131 -11.72 -18.91 -9.15
C ILE A 131 -11.08 -18.54 -10.50
N TYR A 132 -11.53 -19.13 -11.61
CA TYR A 132 -11.05 -18.77 -12.95
C TYR A 132 -11.26 -17.30 -13.29
N ASN A 133 -12.42 -16.74 -12.97
CA ASN A 133 -12.70 -15.32 -13.21
C ASN A 133 -11.75 -14.41 -12.41
N LEU A 134 -11.34 -14.84 -11.21
CA LEU A 134 -10.44 -14.06 -10.34
C LEU A 134 -8.96 -14.17 -10.75
N VAL A 135 -8.49 -15.37 -11.07
CA VAL A 135 -7.04 -15.67 -11.14
C VAL A 135 -6.61 -16.32 -12.46
N GLY A 136 -7.55 -16.62 -13.34
CA GLY A 136 -7.29 -17.16 -14.68
C GLY A 136 -6.95 -18.65 -14.71
N GLN A 137 -6.35 -19.05 -15.84
CA GLN A 137 -6.22 -20.46 -16.24
C GLN A 137 -5.31 -21.36 -15.37
N PRO A 138 -4.16 -20.90 -14.82
CA PRO A 138 -3.22 -21.80 -14.14
C PRO A 138 -3.84 -22.55 -12.95
N ILE A 139 -4.50 -21.83 -12.03
CA ILE A 139 -5.15 -22.43 -10.86
C ILE A 139 -6.35 -23.27 -11.29
N ARG A 140 -7.14 -22.80 -12.26
CA ARG A 140 -8.26 -23.58 -12.81
C ARG A 140 -7.79 -24.94 -13.31
N ALA A 141 -6.71 -24.99 -14.09
CA ALA A 141 -6.18 -26.24 -14.63
C ALA A 141 -5.73 -27.21 -13.52
N GLN A 142 -5.04 -26.71 -12.49
CA GLN A 142 -4.62 -27.52 -11.33
C GLN A 142 -5.81 -28.09 -10.56
N LEU A 143 -6.86 -27.28 -10.35
CA LEU A 143 -8.08 -27.72 -9.68
C LEU A 143 -8.83 -28.76 -10.54
N GLN A 144 -9.01 -28.50 -11.84
CA GLN A 144 -9.68 -29.43 -12.75
C GLN A 144 -8.98 -30.79 -12.83
N ASP A 145 -7.65 -30.80 -12.92
CA ASP A 145 -6.85 -32.02 -12.94
C ASP A 145 -6.97 -32.80 -11.62
N SER A 146 -6.86 -32.09 -10.49
CA SER A 146 -7.03 -32.69 -9.16
C SER A 146 -8.42 -33.30 -8.99
N PHE A 147 -9.48 -32.59 -9.39
CA PHE A 147 -10.85 -33.09 -9.28
C PHE A 147 -11.15 -34.26 -10.21
N SER A 148 -10.68 -34.21 -11.45
CA SER A 148 -10.80 -35.33 -12.39
C SER A 148 -10.16 -36.60 -11.83
N THR A 149 -8.96 -36.47 -11.25
CA THR A 149 -8.22 -37.58 -10.65
C THR A 149 -8.89 -38.11 -9.38
N ILE A 150 -9.38 -37.23 -8.51
CA ILE A 150 -10.16 -37.61 -7.31
C ILE A 150 -11.43 -38.35 -7.73
N PHE A 151 -12.18 -37.85 -8.70
CA PHE A 151 -13.42 -38.47 -9.18
C PHE A 151 -13.19 -39.86 -9.76
N ALA A 152 -12.17 -40.03 -10.62
CA ALA A 152 -11.80 -41.34 -11.14
C ALA A 152 -11.46 -42.32 -10.00
N SER A 153 -10.84 -41.83 -8.93
CA SER A 153 -10.52 -42.64 -7.74
C SER A 153 -11.75 -43.01 -6.93
N VAL A 154 -12.70 -42.08 -6.78
CA VAL A 154 -13.99 -42.33 -6.12
C VAL A 154 -14.81 -43.36 -6.90
N GLN A 155 -14.82 -43.30 -8.24
CA GLN A 155 -15.47 -44.31 -9.10
C GLN A 155 -14.86 -45.70 -8.92
N ASN A 156 -13.53 -45.79 -8.94
CA ASN A 156 -12.82 -47.04 -8.68
C ASN A 156 -13.11 -47.61 -7.28
N LEU A 157 -13.20 -46.73 -6.27
CA LEU A 157 -13.53 -47.09 -4.90
C LEU A 157 -14.97 -47.57 -4.74
N TYR A 158 -15.92 -46.90 -5.41
CA TYR A 158 -17.31 -47.35 -5.48
C TYR A 158 -17.42 -48.76 -6.07
N GLY A 159 -16.75 -49.01 -7.20
CA GLY A 159 -16.69 -50.35 -7.80
C GLY A 159 -16.11 -51.41 -6.86
N ALA A 160 -15.03 -51.09 -6.14
CA ALA A 160 -14.41 -51.99 -5.18
C ALA A 160 -15.34 -52.31 -3.98
N VAL A 161 -16.10 -51.32 -3.50
CA VAL A 161 -17.11 -51.53 -2.44
C VAL A 161 -18.22 -52.47 -2.93
N ILE A 162 -18.76 -52.26 -4.13
CA ILE A 162 -19.81 -53.12 -4.70
C ILE A 162 -19.31 -54.55 -4.92
N GLN A 163 -18.07 -54.73 -5.40
CA GLN A 163 -17.48 -56.07 -5.56
C GLN A 163 -17.30 -56.78 -4.22
N LEU A 164 -16.88 -56.07 -3.17
CA LEU A 164 -16.80 -56.66 -1.82
C LEU A 164 -18.18 -57.05 -1.29
N ILE A 165 -19.20 -56.21 -1.46
CA ILE A 165 -20.58 -56.52 -1.06
C ILE A 165 -21.08 -57.79 -1.76
N ALA A 166 -20.89 -57.88 -3.08
CA ALA A 166 -21.29 -59.05 -3.86
C ALA A 166 -20.55 -60.31 -3.41
N ALA A 167 -19.24 -60.22 -3.13
CA ALA A 167 -18.45 -61.34 -2.63
C ALA A 167 -18.92 -61.83 -1.26
N ILE A 168 -19.29 -60.91 -0.35
CA ILE A 168 -19.85 -61.26 0.97
C ILE A 168 -21.21 -61.95 0.80
N GLN A 169 -22.08 -61.43 -0.07
CA GLN A 169 -23.44 -61.94 -0.25
C GLN A 169 -23.52 -63.30 -0.96
N THR A 170 -22.53 -63.63 -1.80
CA THR A 170 -22.51 -64.87 -2.60
C THR A 170 -21.67 -65.99 -1.99
N SER A 171 -20.91 -65.71 -0.93
CA SER A 171 -20.06 -66.72 -0.29
C SER A 171 -20.86 -67.65 0.62
N ASN A 172 -20.62 -68.95 0.49
CA ASN A 172 -21.18 -69.99 1.38
C ASN A 172 -20.37 -70.14 2.68
N ASP A 173 -19.11 -69.67 2.70
CA ASP A 173 -18.26 -69.63 3.90
C ASP A 173 -17.59 -68.25 4.00
N LEU A 174 -18.13 -67.41 4.86
CA LEU A 174 -17.70 -66.03 5.06
C LEU A 174 -16.26 -65.92 5.62
N ALA A 175 -15.72 -66.97 6.23
CA ALA A 175 -14.33 -67.00 6.70
C ALA A 175 -13.31 -67.23 5.56
N THR A 176 -13.78 -67.63 4.37
CA THR A 176 -12.95 -67.95 3.19
C THR A 176 -13.10 -66.95 2.04
N ILE A 177 -13.78 -65.82 2.28
CA ILE A 177 -13.89 -64.74 1.27
C ILE A 177 -12.50 -64.41 0.74
N ASP A 178 -12.37 -64.37 -0.58
CA ASP A 178 -11.10 -64.07 -1.24
C ASP A 178 -10.59 -62.70 -0.79
N VAL A 179 -9.40 -62.72 -0.18
CA VAL A 179 -8.69 -61.54 0.33
C VAL A 179 -8.43 -60.53 -0.79
N ALA A 180 -8.46 -60.97 -2.06
CA ALA A 180 -8.37 -60.10 -3.23
C ALA A 180 -9.40 -58.95 -3.19
N PHE A 181 -10.66 -59.19 -2.77
CA PHE A 181 -11.69 -58.13 -2.71
C PHE A 181 -11.39 -57.08 -1.63
N VAL A 182 -10.94 -57.52 -0.46
CA VAL A 182 -10.52 -56.62 0.63
C VAL A 182 -9.27 -55.84 0.24
N TYR A 183 -8.34 -56.47 -0.48
CA TYR A 183 -7.16 -55.83 -1.04
C TYR A 183 -7.52 -54.77 -2.10
N LEU A 184 -8.48 -55.05 -2.98
CA LEU A 184 -8.99 -54.10 -3.99
C LEU A 184 -9.59 -52.86 -3.32
N LEU A 185 -10.44 -53.05 -2.29
CA LEU A 185 -10.99 -51.95 -1.49
C LEU A 185 -9.88 -51.12 -0.85
N ASN A 186 -8.96 -51.77 -0.14
CA ASN A 186 -7.85 -51.10 0.52
C ASN A 186 -6.98 -50.30 -0.47
N ARG A 187 -6.65 -50.89 -1.63
CA ARG A 187 -5.91 -50.22 -2.71
C ARG A 187 -6.66 -49.00 -3.22
N ALA A 188 -7.97 -49.10 -3.45
CA ALA A 188 -8.78 -47.98 -3.92
C ALA A 188 -8.81 -46.82 -2.91
N VAL A 189 -8.89 -47.11 -1.60
CA VAL A 189 -8.78 -46.09 -0.54
C VAL A 189 -7.40 -45.42 -0.55
N TYR A 190 -6.32 -46.18 -0.73
CA TYR A 190 -4.96 -45.60 -0.84
C TYR A 190 -4.78 -44.72 -2.07
N VAL A 191 -5.33 -45.13 -3.22
CA VAL A 191 -5.29 -44.34 -4.46
C VAL A 191 -6.06 -43.03 -4.27
N LEU A 192 -7.27 -43.08 -3.69
CA LEU A 192 -8.02 -41.86 -3.39
C LEU A 192 -7.25 -40.93 -2.45
N ARG A 193 -6.67 -41.46 -1.36
CA ARG A 193 -5.83 -40.68 -0.45
C ARG A 193 -4.66 -40.01 -1.16
N ALA A 194 -3.97 -40.73 -2.05
CA ALA A 194 -2.86 -40.18 -2.82
C ALA A 194 -3.32 -39.06 -3.76
N ASN A 195 -4.49 -39.21 -4.37
CA ASN A 195 -5.04 -38.26 -5.34
C ASN A 195 -5.68 -37.02 -4.70
N VAL A 196 -5.86 -36.99 -3.38
CA VAL A 196 -6.17 -35.75 -2.63
C VAL A 196 -4.92 -34.88 -2.39
N LEU A 197 -3.70 -35.44 -2.48
CA LEU A 197 -2.46 -34.69 -2.22
C LEU A 197 -2.24 -33.51 -3.17
N PRO A 198 -2.42 -33.63 -4.51
CA PRO A 198 -2.26 -32.50 -5.42
C PRO A 198 -3.22 -31.35 -5.11
N LEU A 199 -4.45 -31.67 -4.70
CA LEU A 199 -5.42 -30.66 -4.28
C LEU A 199 -4.95 -29.95 -3.01
N ASN A 200 -4.52 -30.72 -2.00
CA ASN A 200 -4.00 -30.16 -0.76
C ASN A 200 -2.81 -29.22 -1.00
N TYR A 201 -1.90 -29.61 -1.90
CA TYR A 201 -0.78 -28.77 -2.32
C TYR A 201 -1.27 -27.47 -2.98
N THR A 202 -2.25 -27.56 -3.88
CA THR A 202 -2.84 -26.40 -4.56
C THR A 202 -3.45 -25.42 -3.54
N ILE A 203 -4.29 -25.90 -2.63
CA ILE A 203 -4.90 -25.08 -1.56
C ILE A 203 -3.82 -24.47 -0.66
N SER A 204 -2.84 -25.27 -0.22
CA SER A 204 -1.76 -24.80 0.64
C SER A 204 -0.88 -23.74 -0.05
N SER A 205 -0.56 -23.93 -1.32
CA SER A 205 0.26 -22.99 -2.10
C SER A 205 -0.49 -21.68 -2.33
N THR A 206 -1.77 -21.75 -2.71
CA THR A 206 -2.60 -20.56 -2.88
C THR A 206 -2.78 -19.80 -1.56
N SER A 207 -3.02 -20.50 -0.44
CA SER A 207 -3.08 -19.87 0.88
C SER A 207 -1.81 -19.10 1.21
N ARG A 208 -0.63 -19.70 0.94
CA ARG A 208 0.65 -19.03 1.17
C ARG A 208 0.80 -17.77 0.32
N ASN A 209 0.42 -17.82 -0.95
CA ASN A 209 0.45 -16.65 -1.84
C ASN A 209 -0.49 -15.54 -1.35
N ILE A 210 -1.72 -15.89 -0.94
CA ILE A 210 -2.68 -14.92 -0.38
C ILE A 210 -2.08 -14.21 0.85
N ARG A 211 -1.51 -14.96 1.79
CA ARG A 211 -0.92 -14.40 3.02
C ARG A 211 0.28 -13.49 2.73
N GLU A 212 1.13 -13.89 1.79
CA GLU A 212 2.30 -13.10 1.41
C GLU A 212 1.90 -11.75 0.78
N VAL A 213 0.92 -11.79 -0.13
CA VAL A 213 0.38 -10.60 -0.78
C VAL A 213 -0.35 -9.70 0.21
N ASP A 214 -1.17 -10.27 1.10
CA ASP A 214 -1.89 -9.52 2.14
C ASP A 214 -0.91 -8.76 3.05
N ALA A 215 0.15 -9.46 3.50
CA ALA A 215 1.18 -8.85 4.33
C ALA A 215 1.94 -7.74 3.59
N PHE A 216 2.22 -7.92 2.29
CA PHE A 216 2.83 -6.90 1.46
C PHE A 216 1.93 -5.68 1.27
N LEU A 217 0.70 -5.86 0.81
CA LEU A 217 -0.25 -4.76 0.59
C LEU A 217 -0.48 -3.97 1.87
N ARG A 218 -0.53 -4.64 3.03
CA ARG A 218 -0.66 -3.94 4.32
C ARG A 218 0.55 -3.07 4.64
N ARG A 219 1.78 -3.58 4.47
CA ARG A 219 3.00 -2.80 4.70
C ARG A 219 3.12 -1.67 3.68
N PHE A 220 2.78 -1.95 2.43
CA PHE A 220 2.86 -1.02 1.32
C PHE A 220 1.90 0.16 1.50
N SER A 221 0.62 -0.10 1.80
CA SER A 221 -0.38 0.92 2.15
C SER A 221 0.08 1.82 3.31
N ARG A 222 0.65 1.24 4.37
CA ARG A 222 1.18 2.03 5.50
C ARG A 222 2.34 2.91 5.09
N SER A 223 3.23 2.39 4.26
CA SER A 223 4.39 3.13 3.76
C SER A 223 3.95 4.30 2.87
N LEU A 224 2.95 4.09 2.00
CA LEU A 224 2.36 5.13 1.16
C LEU A 224 1.77 6.25 2.01
N GLN A 225 0.87 5.90 2.95
CA GLN A 225 0.26 6.86 3.87
C GLN A 225 1.32 7.62 4.67
N SER A 226 2.39 6.94 5.10
CA SER A 226 3.49 7.59 5.82
C SER A 226 4.25 8.58 4.93
N GLY A 227 4.59 8.20 3.70
CA GLY A 227 5.29 9.06 2.75
C GLY A 227 4.46 10.28 2.36
N GLU A 228 3.19 10.08 2.04
CA GLU A 228 2.23 11.14 1.74
C GLU A 228 2.12 12.15 2.89
N ASN A 229 1.89 11.67 4.12
CA ASN A 229 1.83 12.52 5.30
C ASN A 229 3.13 13.30 5.55
N MET A 230 4.30 12.71 5.25
CA MET A 230 5.58 13.41 5.37
C MET A 230 5.67 14.59 4.40
N VAL A 231 5.30 14.40 3.13
CA VAL A 231 5.35 15.48 2.14
C VAL A 231 4.33 16.58 2.48
N ILE A 232 3.09 16.21 2.85
CA ILE A 232 2.07 17.16 3.30
C ILE A 232 2.58 17.99 4.50
N ASN A 233 3.27 17.36 5.44
CA ASN A 233 3.85 18.07 6.58
C ASN A 233 4.99 19.01 6.17
N GLU A 234 5.81 18.65 5.19
CA GLU A 234 6.85 19.52 4.64
C GLU A 234 6.26 20.69 3.83
N VAL A 235 5.15 20.50 3.09
CA VAL A 235 4.39 21.62 2.48
C VAL A 235 3.91 22.60 3.56
N ARG A 236 3.27 22.10 4.62
CA ARG A 236 2.82 22.96 5.74
C ARG A 236 4.00 23.65 6.42
N ARG A 237 5.15 22.98 6.52
CA ARG A 237 6.38 23.56 7.07
C ARG A 237 6.89 24.68 6.16
N PHE A 238 6.95 24.45 4.85
CA PHE A 238 7.32 25.45 3.87
C PHE A 238 6.45 26.71 4.02
N GLN A 239 5.12 26.55 4.01
CA GLN A 239 4.17 27.66 4.17
C GLN A 239 4.40 28.46 5.45
N ARG A 240 4.60 27.79 6.60
CA ARG A 240 4.92 28.47 7.86
C ARG A 240 6.24 29.23 7.79
N GLN A 241 7.28 28.63 7.20
CA GLN A 241 8.59 29.26 7.08
C GLN A 241 8.54 30.48 6.16
N VAL A 242 7.82 30.41 5.04
CA VAL A 242 7.55 31.57 4.18
C VAL A 242 6.91 32.70 4.99
N GLY A 243 5.86 32.41 5.76
CA GLY A 243 5.22 33.42 6.62
C GLY A 243 6.17 34.03 7.67
N LEU A 244 7.07 33.25 8.26
CA LEU A 244 8.08 33.76 9.19
C LEU A 244 9.09 34.68 8.48
N LEU A 245 9.58 34.29 7.30
CA LEU A 245 10.48 35.11 6.49
C LEU A 245 9.81 36.44 6.12
N THR A 246 8.56 36.42 5.66
CA THR A 246 7.79 37.62 5.33
C THR A 246 7.63 38.55 6.53
N ASN A 247 7.23 38.02 7.69
CA ASN A 247 7.05 38.83 8.89
C ASN A 247 8.36 39.48 9.34
N ALA A 248 9.48 38.75 9.28
CA ALA A 248 10.79 39.30 9.60
C ALA A 248 11.21 40.40 8.61
N THR A 249 11.02 40.22 7.30
CA THR A 249 11.29 41.26 6.30
C THR A 249 10.48 42.52 6.56
N LEU A 250 9.16 42.36 6.77
CA LEU A 250 8.26 43.49 7.00
C LEU A 250 8.52 44.19 8.33
N HIS A 251 9.01 43.46 9.34
CA HIS A 251 9.42 44.06 10.60
C HIS A 251 10.59 45.02 10.40
N VAL A 252 11.64 44.61 9.69
CA VAL A 252 12.77 45.51 9.39
C VAL A 252 12.32 46.69 8.54
N ALA A 253 11.50 46.45 7.50
CA ALA A 253 10.94 47.53 6.69
C ALA A 253 10.16 48.55 7.54
N SER A 254 9.38 48.09 8.53
CA SER A 254 8.65 48.97 9.45
C SER A 254 9.57 49.78 10.38
N CYS A 255 10.73 49.24 10.74
CA CYS A 255 11.75 49.96 11.51
C CYS A 255 12.40 51.05 10.64
N SER A 256 12.83 50.72 9.42
CA SER A 256 13.38 51.69 8.47
C SER A 256 12.41 52.83 8.19
N ARG A 257 11.12 52.51 8.00
CA ARG A 257 10.07 53.53 7.84
C ARG A 257 9.98 54.47 9.04
N ARG A 258 10.04 53.93 10.27
CA ARG A 258 9.97 54.75 11.48
C ARG A 258 11.15 55.70 11.57
N GLU A 259 12.35 55.23 11.25
CA GLU A 259 13.56 56.06 11.25
C GLU A 259 13.43 57.23 10.27
N VAL A 260 12.90 57.01 9.06
CA VAL A 260 12.66 58.11 8.11
C VAL A 260 11.60 59.09 8.62
N ASN A 261 10.51 58.60 9.23
CA ASN A 261 9.51 59.48 9.83
C ASN A 261 10.08 60.36 10.95
N ASP A 262 10.95 59.79 11.80
CA ASP A 262 11.60 60.50 12.89
C ASP A 262 12.56 61.60 12.35
N LEU A 263 13.23 61.33 11.23
CA LEU A 263 14.03 62.34 10.50
C LEU A 263 13.15 63.47 9.94
N GLY A 264 12.01 63.13 9.33
CA GLY A 264 11.05 64.13 8.83
C GLY A 264 10.51 65.04 9.92
N MET A 265 10.15 64.49 11.09
CA MET A 265 9.74 65.27 12.26
C MET A 265 10.87 66.19 12.78
N SER A 266 12.11 65.73 12.69
CA SER A 266 13.29 66.50 13.10
C SER A 266 13.64 67.62 12.10
N ALA A 267 13.35 67.42 10.81
CA ALA A 267 13.57 68.40 9.74
C ALA A 267 12.51 69.53 9.74
N ALA A 268 11.26 69.23 10.12
CA ALA A 268 10.14 70.17 10.10
C ALA A 268 10.42 71.57 10.72
N PRO A 269 10.98 71.71 11.94
CA PRO A 269 11.25 73.04 12.52
C PRO A 269 12.33 73.83 11.75
N LEU A 270 13.30 73.14 11.12
CA LEU A 270 14.34 73.78 10.31
C LEU A 270 13.76 74.26 8.97
N LEU A 271 12.88 73.46 8.37
CA LEU A 271 12.14 73.85 7.16
C LEU A 271 11.30 75.10 7.42
N GLN A 272 10.56 75.15 8.54
CA GLN A 272 9.78 76.33 8.92
C GLN A 272 10.68 77.58 8.99
N MET A 273 11.83 77.49 9.66
CA MET A 273 12.76 78.61 9.79
C MET A 273 13.32 79.09 8.45
N LEU A 274 13.66 78.16 7.54
CA LEU A 274 14.24 78.49 6.24
C LEU A 274 13.19 79.00 5.24
N CYS A 275 11.92 78.60 5.40
CA CYS A 275 10.82 78.91 4.48
C CYS A 275 9.88 80.03 4.95
N ASP A 276 9.98 80.51 6.21
CA ASP A 276 9.12 81.57 6.79
C ASP A 276 9.18 82.93 6.06
N SER A 277 10.14 83.12 5.14
CA SER A 277 10.40 84.39 4.46
C SER A 277 9.77 84.55 3.07
N SER A 278 9.18 83.51 2.46
CA SER A 278 8.66 83.57 1.08
C SER A 278 7.12 83.68 1.01
N SER A 279 6.61 84.54 0.13
CA SER A 279 5.17 84.61 -0.21
C SER A 279 4.74 83.59 -1.27
N GLU A 280 5.68 82.79 -1.79
CA GLU A 280 5.48 81.66 -2.70
C GLU A 280 5.76 80.34 -1.97
N GLU A 281 5.21 79.23 -2.48
CA GLU A 281 5.50 77.86 -2.02
C GLU A 281 7.02 77.64 -1.96
N CYS A 282 7.53 77.25 -0.78
CA CYS A 282 8.95 77.04 -0.57
C CYS A 282 9.39 75.73 -1.26
N PRO A 283 10.22 75.78 -2.33
CA PRO A 283 10.58 74.59 -3.10
C PRO A 283 11.30 73.54 -2.26
N LEU A 284 12.08 73.97 -1.27
CA LEU A 284 12.78 73.10 -0.33
C LEU A 284 11.81 72.33 0.56
N GLN A 285 10.77 73.00 1.07
CA GLN A 285 9.74 72.35 1.87
C GLN A 285 9.04 71.27 1.04
N THR A 286 8.60 71.61 -0.17
CA THR A 286 7.96 70.64 -1.08
C THR A 286 8.88 69.46 -1.41
N ALA A 287 10.18 69.69 -1.65
CA ALA A 287 11.13 68.62 -1.98
C ALA A 287 11.36 67.67 -0.79
N VAL A 288 11.58 68.20 0.41
CA VAL A 288 11.81 67.39 1.61
C VAL A 288 10.52 66.69 2.07
N GLU A 289 9.38 67.37 2.04
CA GLU A 289 8.07 66.76 2.32
C GLU A 289 7.76 65.65 1.32
N SER A 290 8.01 65.85 0.02
CA SER A 290 7.85 64.80 -1.01
C SER A 290 8.74 63.58 -0.74
N ALA A 291 10.02 63.79 -0.42
CA ALA A 291 10.94 62.71 -0.08
C ALA A 291 10.47 61.92 1.16
N VAL A 292 9.97 62.61 2.19
CA VAL A 292 9.42 61.98 3.40
C VAL A 292 8.06 61.30 3.11
N ASP A 293 7.17 61.92 2.36
CA ASP A 293 5.85 61.37 2.02
C ASP A 293 5.96 60.09 1.18
N LEU A 294 6.92 60.03 0.25
CA LEU A 294 7.25 58.81 -0.50
C LEU A 294 7.66 57.66 0.43
N THR A 295 8.34 57.96 1.54
CA THR A 295 8.69 56.94 2.54
C THR A 295 7.54 56.57 3.49
N THR A 296 6.35 57.16 3.32
CA THR A 296 5.15 56.77 4.05
C THR A 296 4.13 56.03 3.19
N THR A 297 3.60 56.66 2.15
CA THR A 297 2.48 56.13 1.36
C THR A 297 2.94 55.07 0.37
N GLU A 298 3.94 55.39 -0.43
CA GLU A 298 4.53 54.45 -1.38
C GLU A 298 5.27 53.31 -0.68
N PHE A 299 5.95 53.59 0.44
CA PHE A 299 6.54 52.55 1.27
C PHE A 299 5.49 51.55 1.79
N ASP A 300 4.35 52.02 2.29
CA ASP A 300 3.25 51.14 2.73
C ASP A 300 2.66 50.32 1.58
N ARG A 301 2.51 50.93 0.40
CA ARG A 301 2.09 50.25 -0.83
C ARG A 301 3.03 49.10 -1.15
N VAL A 302 4.35 49.35 -1.16
CA VAL A 302 5.37 48.34 -1.46
C VAL A 302 5.42 47.26 -0.39
N MET A 303 5.36 47.60 0.90
CA MET A 303 5.28 46.60 1.98
C MET A 303 4.06 45.68 1.82
N ALA A 304 2.90 46.24 1.45
CA ALA A 304 1.70 45.46 1.20
C ALA A 304 1.83 44.57 -0.03
N ALA A 305 2.49 45.06 -1.10
CA ALA A 305 2.79 44.27 -2.29
C ALA A 305 3.73 43.10 -1.99
N VAL A 306 4.87 43.36 -1.31
CA VAL A 306 5.81 42.32 -0.86
C VAL A 306 5.11 41.26 -0.02
N ARG A 307 4.26 41.67 0.94
CA ARG A 307 3.45 40.73 1.74
C ARG A 307 2.59 39.84 0.85
N ARG A 308 1.92 40.43 -0.14
CA ARG A 308 1.04 39.72 -1.07
C ARG A 308 1.81 38.71 -1.92
N HIS A 309 3.00 39.08 -2.41
CA HIS A 309 3.84 38.19 -3.22
C HIS A 309 4.25 36.93 -2.46
N PHE A 310 4.72 37.07 -1.21
CA PHE A 310 5.01 35.90 -0.37
C PHE A 310 3.78 35.10 0.01
N TYR A 311 2.65 35.77 0.25
CA TYR A 311 1.39 35.09 0.55
C TYR A 311 0.95 34.19 -0.61
N HIS A 312 0.95 34.70 -1.84
CA HIS A 312 0.66 33.91 -3.04
C HIS A 312 1.58 32.69 -3.16
N LEU A 313 2.89 32.87 -2.98
CA LEU A 313 3.83 31.74 -2.98
C LEU A 313 3.49 30.66 -1.93
N ALA A 314 2.99 31.06 -0.76
CA ALA A 314 2.61 30.13 0.29
C ALA A 314 1.26 29.44 0.02
N THR A 315 0.27 30.14 -0.56
CA THR A 315 -1.09 29.62 -0.72
C THR A 315 -1.35 28.93 -2.05
N ASP A 316 -0.71 29.38 -3.13
CA ASP A 316 -0.93 28.85 -4.49
C ASP A 316 -0.22 27.50 -4.69
N SER A 317 0.31 26.91 -3.63
CA SER A 317 1.05 25.65 -3.66
C SER A 317 0.08 24.46 -3.82
N VAL A 318 -0.44 24.25 -5.05
CA VAL A 318 -1.38 23.18 -5.49
C VAL A 318 -0.81 21.75 -5.34
N PHE A 319 0.37 21.59 -4.75
CA PHE A 319 1.10 20.32 -4.70
C PHE A 319 0.34 19.17 -4.02
N VAL A 320 -0.57 19.43 -3.08
CA VAL A 320 -1.17 18.36 -2.27
C VAL A 320 -1.95 17.36 -3.12
N GLU A 321 -2.79 17.83 -4.06
CA GLU A 321 -3.58 16.96 -4.94
C GLU A 321 -2.66 16.18 -5.91
N GLU A 322 -1.69 16.86 -6.52
CA GLU A 322 -0.73 16.19 -7.41
C GLU A 322 0.12 15.14 -6.70
N ILE A 323 0.46 15.37 -5.43
CA ILE A 323 1.20 14.42 -4.59
C ILE A 323 0.34 13.18 -4.31
N GLU A 324 -0.93 13.36 -3.95
CA GLU A 324 -1.86 12.25 -3.67
C GLU A 324 -1.99 11.34 -4.90
N ASP A 325 -2.22 11.93 -6.07
CA ASP A 325 -2.27 11.21 -7.35
C ASP A 325 -0.99 10.39 -7.60
N LYS A 326 0.18 10.93 -7.25
CA LYS A 326 1.46 10.23 -7.44
C LYS A 326 1.65 9.04 -6.52
N TYR A 327 1.12 9.09 -5.30
CA TYR A 327 1.10 7.94 -4.41
C TYR A 327 0.07 6.88 -4.86
N ASN A 328 -1.05 7.31 -5.45
CA ASN A 328 -2.01 6.40 -6.06
C ASN A 328 -1.41 5.65 -7.26
N ASP A 329 -0.65 6.31 -8.13
CA ASP A 329 0.09 5.66 -9.23
C ASP A 329 1.02 4.54 -8.70
N ILE A 330 1.73 4.79 -7.59
CA ILE A 330 2.60 3.79 -6.94
C ILE A 330 1.75 2.67 -6.31
N TYR A 331 0.60 3.01 -5.71
CA TYR A 331 -0.32 2.02 -5.14
C TYR A 331 -0.77 1.01 -6.20
N ASP A 332 -1.19 1.50 -7.36
CA ASP A 332 -1.64 0.67 -8.48
C ASP A 332 -0.56 -0.30 -8.97
N LEU A 333 0.71 0.12 -8.97
CA LEU A 333 1.83 -0.77 -9.26
C LEU A 333 1.98 -1.89 -8.21
N GLY A 334 1.79 -1.57 -6.93
CA GLY A 334 1.77 -2.58 -5.87
C GLY A 334 0.62 -3.55 -6.00
N VAL A 335 -0.57 -3.08 -6.41
CA VAL A 335 -1.73 -3.92 -6.71
C VAL A 335 -1.46 -4.82 -7.92
N LEU A 336 -0.83 -4.30 -8.98
CA LEU A 336 -0.42 -5.11 -10.13
C LEU A 336 0.53 -6.25 -9.71
N LEU A 337 1.50 -5.96 -8.85
CA LEU A 337 2.44 -6.94 -8.34
C LEU A 337 1.76 -8.00 -7.44
N ALA A 338 0.82 -7.56 -6.62
CA ALA A 338 -0.05 -8.44 -5.83
C ALA A 338 -0.81 -9.41 -6.73
N ASP A 339 -1.41 -8.90 -7.80
CA ASP A 339 -2.18 -9.67 -8.77
C ASP A 339 -1.36 -10.76 -9.46
N LEU A 340 -0.11 -10.49 -9.79
CA LEU A 340 0.78 -11.51 -10.37
C LEU A 340 0.96 -12.73 -9.46
N THR A 341 1.07 -12.50 -8.16
CA THR A 341 1.32 -13.54 -7.16
C THR A 341 0.08 -14.39 -6.95
N ILE A 342 -1.09 -13.75 -6.98
CA ILE A 342 -2.40 -14.41 -6.84
C ILE A 342 -2.68 -15.38 -8.00
N ILE A 343 -2.31 -15.00 -9.23
CA ILE A 343 -2.53 -15.81 -10.46
C ILE A 343 -1.71 -17.13 -10.43
N SER A 344 -0.70 -17.24 -9.54
CA SER A 344 0.10 -18.45 -9.32
C SER A 344 0.70 -19.06 -10.60
N ARG A 345 1.22 -18.20 -11.48
CA ARG A 345 2.03 -18.62 -12.65
C ARG A 345 3.38 -19.22 -12.22
N PRO A 346 4.07 -19.98 -13.09
CA PRO A 346 5.35 -20.64 -12.77
C PRO A 346 6.40 -19.73 -12.11
N TYR A 347 6.44 -18.45 -12.49
CA TYR A 347 7.42 -17.47 -12.00
C TYR A 347 6.84 -16.40 -11.08
N SER A 348 5.55 -16.49 -10.73
CA SER A 348 4.82 -15.44 -9.98
C SER A 348 5.51 -15.03 -8.69
N LEU A 349 5.87 -15.99 -7.83
CA LEU A 349 6.54 -15.74 -6.57
C LEU A 349 7.97 -15.18 -6.75
N TYR A 350 8.66 -15.60 -7.79
CA TYR A 350 9.99 -15.06 -8.12
C TYR A 350 9.90 -13.60 -8.51
N CYS A 351 9.00 -13.27 -9.45
CA CYS A 351 8.79 -11.90 -9.91
C CYS A 351 8.32 -11.00 -8.75
N PHE A 352 7.40 -11.50 -7.92
CA PHE A 352 6.96 -10.80 -6.71
C PHE A 352 8.14 -10.43 -5.81
N ASN A 353 8.95 -11.40 -5.40
CA ASN A 353 10.08 -11.15 -4.50
C ASN A 353 11.15 -10.25 -5.14
N LYS A 354 11.35 -10.34 -6.45
CA LYS A 354 12.28 -9.47 -7.20
C LYS A 354 11.84 -8.01 -7.17
N PHE A 355 10.57 -7.73 -7.41
CA PHE A 355 10.08 -6.35 -7.58
C PHE A 355 9.47 -5.74 -6.32
N ALA A 356 9.03 -6.52 -5.32
CA ALA A 356 8.34 -6.00 -4.14
C ALA A 356 9.15 -4.93 -3.41
N LYS A 357 10.45 -5.15 -3.24
CA LYS A 357 11.34 -4.15 -2.62
C LYS A 357 11.63 -2.96 -3.51
N LEU A 358 11.70 -3.14 -4.82
CA LEU A 358 11.91 -2.04 -5.77
C LEU A 358 10.70 -1.10 -5.78
N VAL A 359 9.49 -1.67 -5.80
CA VAL A 359 8.23 -0.91 -5.72
C VAL A 359 8.09 -0.19 -4.38
N GLU A 360 8.39 -0.86 -3.25
CA GLU A 360 8.43 -0.23 -1.93
C GLU A 360 9.43 0.95 -1.87
N GLN A 361 10.57 0.87 -2.58
CA GLN A 361 11.60 1.91 -2.60
C GLN A 361 11.21 3.16 -3.42
N LEU A 362 10.17 3.11 -4.25
CA LEU A 362 9.67 4.29 -4.96
C LEU A 362 9.11 5.32 -3.98
N ILE A 363 8.49 4.87 -2.89
CA ILE A 363 7.87 5.70 -1.87
C ILE A 363 8.88 6.65 -1.20
N PRO A 364 9.96 6.17 -0.56
CA PRO A 364 10.94 7.07 0.05
C PRO A 364 11.66 7.93 -1.00
N ARG A 365 11.91 7.42 -2.22
CA ARG A 365 12.53 8.22 -3.29
C ARG A 365 11.67 9.41 -3.70
N LEU A 366 10.36 9.19 -3.87
CA LEU A 366 9.39 10.26 -4.16
C LEU A 366 9.33 11.25 -3.00
N THR A 367 9.21 10.74 -1.77
CA THR A 367 9.14 11.53 -0.53
C THR A 367 10.37 12.44 -0.39
N ASP A 368 11.57 11.86 -0.50
CA ASP A 368 12.83 12.58 -0.34
C ASP A 368 13.04 13.60 -1.45
N GLY A 369 12.68 13.27 -2.68
CA GLY A 369 12.75 14.21 -3.81
C GLY A 369 11.91 15.46 -3.57
N PHE A 370 10.64 15.31 -3.16
CA PHE A 370 9.80 16.45 -2.80
C PHE A 370 10.38 17.25 -1.63
N ASN A 371 10.84 16.58 -0.57
CA ASN A 371 11.41 17.25 0.59
C ASN A 371 12.64 18.10 0.23
N VAL A 372 13.50 17.61 -0.67
CA VAL A 372 14.66 18.36 -1.16
C VAL A 372 14.22 19.60 -1.93
N CYS A 373 13.18 19.51 -2.77
CA CYS A 373 12.64 20.66 -3.49
C CYS A 373 12.22 21.80 -2.55
N PHE A 374 11.39 21.50 -1.53
CA PHE A 374 10.96 22.52 -0.57
C PHE A 374 12.13 23.12 0.21
N ARG A 375 13.10 22.29 0.65
CA ARG A 375 14.26 22.76 1.42
C ARG A 375 15.18 23.67 0.61
N HIS A 376 15.39 23.35 -0.67
CA HIS A 376 16.19 24.19 -1.55
C HIS A 376 15.51 25.54 -1.81
N GLU A 377 14.21 25.56 -2.05
CA GLU A 377 13.49 26.83 -2.22
C GLU A 377 13.46 27.67 -0.94
N LEU A 378 13.31 27.07 0.25
CA LEU A 378 13.44 27.81 1.51
C LEU A 378 14.80 28.49 1.67
N THR A 379 15.88 27.82 1.23
CA THR A 379 17.22 28.40 1.28
C THR A 379 17.32 29.62 0.36
N ARG A 380 16.74 29.55 -0.85
CA ARG A 380 16.69 30.67 -1.80
C ARG A 380 15.82 31.82 -1.27
N LEU A 381 14.69 31.52 -0.64
CA LEU A 381 13.81 32.54 -0.04
C LEU A 381 14.46 33.24 1.15
N SER A 382 15.33 32.56 1.90
CA SER A 382 16.15 33.22 2.92
C SER A 382 17.16 34.21 2.30
N SER A 383 17.76 33.88 1.16
CA SER A 383 18.58 34.84 0.42
C SER A 383 17.76 36.02 -0.10
N LEU A 384 16.54 35.79 -0.62
CA LEU A 384 15.62 36.86 -1.02
C LEU A 384 15.28 37.77 0.17
N GLN A 385 14.97 37.20 1.33
CA GLN A 385 14.75 37.97 2.56
C GLN A 385 15.93 38.89 2.87
N ASN A 386 17.16 38.36 2.88
CA ASN A 386 18.36 39.15 3.17
C ASN A 386 18.54 40.31 2.18
N SER A 387 18.30 40.06 0.88
CA SER A 387 18.35 41.09 -0.14
C SER A 387 17.30 42.18 0.10
N LEU A 388 16.05 41.82 0.39
CA LEU A 388 14.97 42.78 0.67
C LEU A 388 15.25 43.60 1.93
N VAL A 389 15.73 42.95 3.00
CA VAL A 389 16.13 43.62 4.25
C VAL A 389 17.21 44.67 3.98
N ASN A 390 18.22 44.32 3.19
CA ASN A 390 19.28 45.26 2.82
C ASN A 390 18.73 46.42 1.98
N MET A 391 17.86 46.14 0.99
CA MET A 391 17.24 47.19 0.17
C MET A 391 16.39 48.16 1.00
N PHE A 392 15.57 47.68 1.94
CA PHE A 392 14.82 48.56 2.83
C PHE A 392 15.72 49.40 3.74
N THR A 393 16.83 48.82 4.21
CA THR A 393 17.80 49.54 5.04
C THR A 393 18.51 50.64 4.24
N THR A 394 18.79 50.43 2.94
CA THR A 394 19.40 51.46 2.08
C THR A 394 18.56 52.71 1.92
N LEU A 395 17.24 52.63 2.11
CA LEU A 395 16.35 53.80 2.02
C LEU A 395 16.56 54.79 3.18
N VAL A 396 17.03 54.32 4.34
CA VAL A 396 17.32 55.20 5.49
C VAL A 396 18.57 56.04 5.22
N TYR A 397 19.62 55.40 4.71
CA TYR A 397 20.88 56.08 4.36
C TYR A 397 20.71 57.17 3.30
N ASP A 398 19.68 57.06 2.45
CA ASP A 398 19.41 58.08 1.43
C ASP A 398 18.98 59.43 2.04
N VAL A 399 18.35 59.41 3.23
CA VAL A 399 17.72 60.58 3.85
C VAL A 399 18.31 60.97 5.21
N GLU A 400 19.28 60.21 5.74
CA GLU A 400 19.83 60.40 7.09
C GLU A 400 20.46 61.78 7.32
N ASP A 401 21.08 62.36 6.29
CA ASP A 401 21.80 63.64 6.38
C ASP A 401 20.89 64.87 6.27
N VAL A 402 19.56 64.70 6.10
CA VAL A 402 18.64 65.84 5.87
C VAL A 402 18.68 66.88 6.98
N VAL A 403 18.79 66.45 8.23
CA VAL A 403 18.85 67.38 9.35
C VAL A 403 20.16 68.16 9.35
N GLU A 404 21.30 67.52 9.07
CA GLU A 404 22.60 68.19 9.00
C GLU A 404 22.67 69.19 7.85
N HIS A 405 22.18 68.79 6.67
CA HIS A 405 22.10 69.65 5.49
C HIS A 405 21.24 70.90 5.76
N LEU A 406 20.07 70.74 6.39
CA LEU A 406 19.20 71.86 6.74
C LEU A 406 19.83 72.77 7.81
N GLN A 407 20.46 72.20 8.84
CA GLN A 407 21.18 72.97 9.86
C GLN A 407 22.29 73.83 9.24
N LEU A 408 23.02 73.29 8.27
CA LEU A 408 24.09 74.02 7.60
C LEU A 408 23.54 75.25 6.84
N CYS A 409 22.39 75.14 6.16
CA CYS A 409 21.76 76.30 5.52
C CYS A 409 21.35 77.39 6.51
N THR A 410 20.90 77.03 7.73
CA THR A 410 20.52 78.05 8.72
C THR A 410 21.70 78.92 9.18
N MET A 411 22.94 78.43 9.07
CA MET A 411 24.15 79.13 9.51
C MET A 411 24.81 80.01 8.42
N LEU A 412 24.40 79.87 7.15
CA LEU A 412 25.00 80.59 6.02
C LEU A 412 24.42 82.01 5.86
N HIS A 413 25.24 82.93 5.34
CA HIS A 413 24.82 84.32 5.09
C HIS A 413 23.95 84.45 3.82
N GLU A 414 24.20 83.60 2.81
CA GLU A 414 23.43 83.52 1.55
C GLU A 414 22.43 82.35 1.60
N GLN A 415 21.42 82.46 2.46
CA GLN A 415 20.45 81.38 2.72
C GLN A 415 19.66 80.96 1.46
N SER A 416 19.32 81.90 0.58
CA SER A 416 18.52 81.62 -0.63
C SER A 416 19.21 80.69 -1.62
N LEU A 417 20.53 80.79 -1.76
CA LEU A 417 21.30 79.94 -2.66
C LEU A 417 21.39 78.51 -2.11
N CYS A 418 21.64 78.37 -0.80
CA CYS A 418 21.67 77.09 -0.10
C CYS A 418 20.31 76.37 -0.17
N VAL A 419 19.21 77.09 0.07
CA VAL A 419 17.84 76.56 -0.01
C VAL A 419 17.55 76.04 -1.43
N SER A 420 17.98 76.74 -2.48
CA SER A 420 17.78 76.30 -3.87
C SER A 420 18.57 75.02 -4.21
N GLU A 421 19.85 74.95 -3.83
CA GLU A 421 20.70 73.78 -4.12
C GLU A 421 20.21 72.52 -3.38
N ILE A 422 19.84 72.67 -2.11
CA ILE A 422 19.29 71.55 -1.32
C ILE A 422 17.91 71.13 -1.87
N ALA A 423 17.05 72.09 -2.26
CA ALA A 423 15.76 71.76 -2.86
C ALA A 423 15.92 70.90 -4.11
N GLU A 424 16.89 71.22 -4.98
CA GLU A 424 17.19 70.44 -6.18
C GLU A 424 17.75 69.04 -5.83
N LEU A 425 18.65 68.94 -4.84
CA LEU A 425 19.18 67.66 -4.37
C LEU A 425 18.08 66.73 -3.86
N TYR A 426 17.21 67.21 -2.97
CA TYR A 426 16.12 66.40 -2.41
C TYR A 426 15.00 66.13 -3.42
N GLY A 427 14.81 67.01 -4.41
CA GLY A 427 13.93 66.74 -5.54
C GLY A 427 14.41 65.53 -6.36
N HIS A 428 15.71 65.47 -6.69
CA HIS A 428 16.30 64.30 -7.36
C HIS A 428 16.29 63.05 -6.47
N LEU A 429 16.55 63.20 -5.18
CA LEU A 429 16.51 62.10 -4.22
C LEU A 429 15.12 61.48 -4.12
N ALA A 430 14.07 62.29 -4.08
CA ALA A 430 12.68 61.83 -4.05
C ALA A 430 12.38 60.93 -5.27
N THR A 431 12.77 61.34 -6.48
CA THR A 431 12.63 60.51 -7.69
C THR A 431 13.39 59.18 -7.57
N HIS A 432 14.63 59.20 -7.07
CA HIS A 432 15.40 57.97 -6.89
C HIS A 432 14.85 57.05 -5.79
N LEU A 433 14.25 57.60 -4.72
CA LEU A 433 13.58 56.82 -3.69
C LEU A 433 12.35 56.09 -4.25
N GLU A 434 11.55 56.77 -5.08
CA GLU A 434 10.41 56.17 -5.78
C GLU A 434 10.87 55.02 -6.69
N GLU A 435 11.93 55.23 -7.47
CA GLU A 435 12.54 54.19 -8.31
C GLU A 435 13.04 52.99 -7.49
N LYS A 436 13.68 53.23 -6.33
CA LYS A 436 14.15 52.15 -5.44
C LYS A 436 12.98 51.34 -4.87
N LEU A 437 11.90 52.00 -4.46
CA LEU A 437 10.68 51.35 -3.97
C LEU A 437 10.02 50.48 -5.05
N ASP A 438 9.93 50.98 -6.29
CA ASP A 438 9.45 50.22 -7.45
C ASP A 438 10.35 49.02 -7.77
N VAL A 439 11.67 49.17 -7.66
CA VAL A 439 12.63 48.06 -7.80
C VAL A 439 12.42 47.00 -6.73
N ILE A 440 12.19 47.36 -5.46
CA ILE A 440 11.91 46.41 -4.37
C ILE A 440 10.64 45.61 -4.69
N GLU A 441 9.57 46.28 -5.12
CA GLU A 441 8.32 45.62 -5.49
C GLU A 441 8.53 44.64 -6.64
N LYS A 442 9.14 45.08 -7.75
CA LYS A 442 9.41 44.25 -8.93
C LYS A 442 10.33 43.08 -8.61
N PHE A 443 11.37 43.32 -7.82
CA PHE A 443 12.32 42.29 -7.39
C PHE A 443 11.61 41.21 -6.55
N SER A 444 10.78 41.64 -5.59
CA SER A 444 10.02 40.70 -4.76
C SER A 444 9.06 39.84 -5.60
N LEU A 445 8.34 40.44 -6.55
CA LEU A 445 7.42 39.74 -7.44
C LEU A 445 8.16 38.72 -8.33
N ALA A 446 9.25 39.16 -8.96
CA ALA A 446 10.04 38.33 -9.86
C ALA A 446 10.62 37.11 -9.13
N GLU A 447 11.21 37.30 -7.94
CA GLU A 447 11.82 36.21 -7.20
C GLU A 447 10.80 35.26 -6.56
N THR A 448 9.65 35.74 -6.10
CA THR A 448 8.59 34.84 -5.60
C THR A 448 7.99 34.01 -6.73
N ASN A 449 7.75 34.60 -7.90
CA ASN A 449 7.25 33.87 -9.08
C ASN A 449 8.29 32.85 -9.56
N ALA A 450 9.56 33.26 -9.64
CA ALA A 450 10.63 32.34 -10.01
C ALA A 450 10.79 31.20 -8.98
N SER A 451 10.59 31.47 -7.69
CA SER A 451 10.60 30.41 -6.67
C SER A 451 9.44 29.43 -6.85
N TYR A 452 8.24 29.94 -7.15
CA TYR A 452 7.08 29.12 -7.47
C TYR A 452 7.34 28.21 -8.69
N ASP A 453 7.81 28.78 -9.81
CA ASP A 453 8.09 28.05 -11.04
C ASP A 453 9.18 26.98 -10.83
N ARG A 454 10.24 27.30 -10.08
CA ARG A 454 11.31 26.35 -9.74
C ARG A 454 10.82 25.22 -8.85
N LEU A 455 9.94 25.52 -7.89
CA LEU A 455 9.34 24.52 -7.02
C LEU A 455 8.46 23.55 -7.84
N GLN A 456 7.61 24.09 -8.72
CA GLN A 456 6.81 23.29 -9.65
C GLN A 456 7.68 22.41 -10.53
N LEU A 457 8.73 22.97 -11.14
CA LEU A 457 9.63 22.21 -11.99
C LEU A 457 10.36 21.10 -11.22
N CYS A 458 10.81 21.37 -9.99
CA CYS A 458 11.47 20.38 -9.15
C CYS A 458 10.53 19.23 -8.75
N ALA A 459 9.30 19.56 -8.35
CA ALA A 459 8.24 18.60 -8.03
C ALA A 459 7.90 17.72 -9.25
N PHE A 460 7.74 18.35 -10.42
CA PHE A 460 7.50 17.66 -11.68
C PHE A 460 8.67 16.74 -12.05
N GLN A 461 9.91 17.22 -12.00
CA GLN A 461 11.10 16.43 -12.32
C GLN A 461 11.26 15.23 -11.38
N THR A 462 11.00 15.42 -10.08
CA THR A 462 10.98 14.34 -9.09
C THR A 462 9.95 13.28 -9.49
N SER A 463 8.73 13.71 -9.79
CA SER A 463 7.64 12.83 -10.21
C SER A 463 7.97 12.08 -11.50
N VAL A 464 8.50 12.74 -12.53
CA VAL A 464 8.89 12.09 -13.80
C VAL A 464 10.06 11.12 -13.58
N THR A 465 11.05 11.48 -12.80
CA THR A 465 12.23 10.63 -12.58
C THR A 465 11.85 9.37 -11.79
N VAL A 466 11.00 9.51 -10.77
CA VAL A 466 10.56 8.38 -9.95
C VAL A 466 9.49 7.56 -10.66
N LEU A 467 8.47 8.20 -11.23
CA LEU A 467 7.32 7.54 -11.82
C LEU A 467 7.51 7.27 -13.31
N PHE A 468 7.80 8.26 -14.14
CA PHE A 468 7.81 8.01 -15.59
C PHE A 468 8.92 7.03 -16.00
N VAL A 469 10.15 7.25 -15.53
CA VAL A 469 11.28 6.38 -15.91
C VAL A 469 11.22 5.04 -15.18
N ASN A 470 10.99 5.01 -13.86
CA ASN A 470 11.02 3.74 -13.14
C ASN A 470 9.69 3.00 -13.19
N LEU A 471 8.52 3.66 -13.12
CA LEU A 471 7.23 2.97 -13.08
C LEU A 471 6.91 2.33 -14.43
N GLN A 472 7.09 3.01 -15.56
CA GLN A 472 6.85 2.38 -16.86
C GLN A 472 7.81 1.22 -17.12
N GLN A 473 9.10 1.40 -16.82
CA GLN A 473 10.09 0.34 -16.97
C GLN A 473 9.79 -0.83 -16.01
N LEU A 474 9.48 -0.55 -14.75
CA LEU A 474 9.12 -1.59 -13.77
C LEU A 474 7.86 -2.32 -14.20
N THR A 475 6.82 -1.64 -14.67
CA THR A 475 5.60 -2.27 -15.18
C THR A 475 5.94 -3.21 -16.34
N ALA A 476 6.72 -2.75 -17.32
CA ALA A 476 7.15 -3.58 -18.45
C ALA A 476 8.02 -4.78 -18.01
N ASP A 477 8.94 -4.58 -17.06
CA ASP A 477 9.80 -5.63 -16.52
C ASP A 477 9.01 -6.64 -15.69
N ILE A 478 8.00 -6.18 -14.96
CA ILE A 478 7.05 -6.99 -14.18
C ILE A 478 6.21 -7.84 -15.13
N GLU A 479 5.67 -7.26 -16.19
CA GLU A 479 4.92 -7.98 -17.24
C GLU A 479 5.80 -8.97 -18.00
N THR A 480 7.04 -8.61 -18.34
CA THR A 480 7.98 -9.51 -19.00
C THR A 480 8.36 -10.67 -18.08
N CYS A 481 8.64 -10.39 -16.80
CA CYS A 481 8.93 -11.42 -15.80
C CYS A 481 7.76 -12.40 -15.65
N ARG A 482 6.52 -11.88 -15.68
CA ARG A 482 5.30 -12.70 -15.64
C ARG A 482 5.24 -13.73 -16.77
N GLU A 483 5.78 -13.40 -17.95
CA GLU A 483 5.74 -14.27 -19.13
C GLU A 483 6.94 -15.21 -19.22
N VAL A 484 8.16 -14.70 -19.08
CA VAL A 484 9.40 -15.42 -19.42
C VAL A 484 10.25 -15.80 -18.21
N GLY A 485 9.94 -15.26 -17.02
CA GLY A 485 10.66 -15.58 -15.80
C GLY A 485 12.10 -15.07 -15.79
N PRO A 486 13.07 -15.80 -15.19
CA PRO A 486 14.42 -15.30 -14.94
C PRO A 486 15.31 -15.18 -16.19
N HIS A 487 14.96 -15.80 -17.32
CA HIS A 487 15.88 -16.01 -18.44
C HIS A 487 16.09 -14.82 -19.40
N LEU A 488 15.42 -13.68 -19.20
CA LEU A 488 15.58 -12.51 -20.08
C LEU A 488 15.87 -11.17 -19.37
N LEU A 489 15.93 -11.12 -18.04
CA LEU A 489 16.20 -9.87 -17.32
C LEU A 489 17.69 -9.68 -16.95
N ASP A 490 18.56 -10.57 -17.42
CA ASP A 490 20.01 -10.39 -17.35
C ASP A 490 20.49 -9.73 -18.64
N SER A 491 20.68 -8.41 -18.59
CA SER A 491 21.68 -7.60 -19.33
C SER A 491 21.12 -6.24 -19.77
N THR A 492 20.76 -5.38 -18.82
CA THR A 492 21.04 -3.91 -18.81
C THR A 492 20.11 -3.23 -17.81
N MET A 493 20.53 -3.07 -16.55
CA MET A 493 20.19 -1.92 -15.68
C MET A 493 20.61 -2.23 -14.24
N PHE A 494 21.88 -1.96 -13.96
CA PHE A 494 22.29 -1.19 -12.79
C PHE A 494 23.26 -0.12 -13.26
#